data_AF-A0A200QY81-F1
#
_entry.id   AF-A0A200QY81-F1
#
_cell.length_a   1.000
_cell.length_b   1.000
_cell.length_c   1.000
_cell.angle_alpha   90.00
_cell.angle_beta   90.00
_cell.angle_gamma   90.00
#
_symmetry.space_group_name_H-M   'P 1'
#
loop_
_entity.id
_entity.type
_entity.pdbx_description
1 polymer ?
#
loop_
_entity_poly.entity_id
_entity_poly.type
_entity_poly.pdbx_seq_one_letter_code
_entity_poly.pdbx_strand_id
1 'polypeptide(L)'
;MVGVVGANPNKPTPPMGNGHLSKNDFSKTCYMWRMKVIDGKGESVDFDPSRILRNKQDATKDCYDLEFERKVFQKPIGASMTFGGPGGMCP
;
A
#
# COMPACT_ATOMS: atom_id res chain seq x y z
N MET A 1 14.63 3.47 -2.16
CA MET A 1 14.04 4.83 -2.17
C MET A 1 13.24 4.98 -0.89
N VAL A 2 13.62 5.90 -0.01
CA VAL A 2 12.88 6.16 1.24
C VAL A 2 11.81 7.18 0.90
N GLY A 3 10.54 6.79 0.94
CA GLY A 3 9.42 7.71 0.79
C GLY A 3 9.15 8.40 2.12
N VAL A 4 9.21 9.73 2.16
CA VAL A 4 8.75 10.51 3.31
C VAL A 4 7.31 10.90 3.04
N VAL A 5 6.39 10.52 3.94
CA VAL A 5 5.02 11.03 3.91
C VAL A 5 4.93 12.24 4.83
N GLY A 6 4.37 13.33 4.34
CA GLY A 6 4.19 14.57 5.09
C GLY A 6 2.83 15.17 4.77
N ALA A 7 2.02 15.39 5.80
CA ALA A 7 0.78 16.12 5.69
C ALA A 7 1.05 17.61 5.95
N ASN A 8 0.83 18.46 4.95
CA ASN A 8 0.77 19.90 5.17
C ASN A 8 -0.66 20.23 5.62
N PRO A 9 -0.87 20.86 6.81
CA PRO A 9 -2.21 21.17 7.31
C PRO A 9 -3.07 21.99 6.33
N ASN A 10 -2.43 22.74 5.43
CA ASN A 10 -3.09 23.60 4.44
C ASN A 10 -3.27 22.94 3.07
N LYS A 11 -2.88 21.66 2.90
CA LYS A 11 -3.18 20.89 1.69
C LYS A 11 -4.13 19.75 2.07
N PRO A 12 -5.26 19.59 1.36
CA PRO A 12 -6.31 18.66 1.76
C PRO A 12 -5.83 17.21 1.79
N THR A 13 -4.84 16.86 0.96
CA THR A 13 -4.44 15.47 0.72
C THR A 13 -2.93 15.37 0.47
N PRO A 14 -2.16 14.66 1.32
CA PRO A 14 -0.74 14.45 1.09
C PRO A 14 -0.49 13.62 -0.20
N PRO A 15 0.54 13.93 -1.00
CA PRO A 15 0.92 13.07 -2.09
C PRO A 15 1.40 11.72 -1.55
N MET A 16 0.92 10.61 -2.15
CA MET A 16 1.31 9.25 -1.79
C MET A 16 1.73 8.48 -3.03
N GLY A 17 2.90 7.85 -2.97
CA GLY A 17 3.46 7.08 -4.08
C GLY A 17 3.85 7.95 -5.28
N ASN A 18 3.50 7.51 -6.49
CA ASN A 18 3.83 8.17 -7.77
C ASN A 18 2.63 8.90 -8.40
N GLY A 19 1.64 9.33 -7.62
CA GLY A 19 0.46 10.02 -8.15
C GLY A 19 -0.52 9.14 -8.94
N HIS A 20 -0.43 7.82 -8.78
CA HIS A 20 -1.32 6.84 -9.39
C HIS A 20 -1.92 5.94 -8.30
N LEU A 21 -3.20 5.59 -8.44
CA LEU A 21 -3.85 4.56 -7.63
C LEU A 21 -3.23 3.17 -7.89
N SER A 22 -3.39 2.24 -6.95
CA SER A 22 -3.08 0.83 -7.17
C SER A 22 -3.88 0.29 -8.36
N LYS A 23 -3.18 -0.27 -9.34
CA LYS A 23 -3.77 -0.84 -10.56
C LYS A 23 -3.13 -2.19 -10.93
N ASN A 24 -2.63 -2.92 -9.94
CA ASN A 24 -1.87 -4.18 -10.13
C ASN A 24 -0.73 -4.12 -11.18
N ASP A 25 -0.16 -2.93 -11.43
CA ASP A 25 0.98 -2.72 -12.33
C ASP A 25 2.19 -2.22 -11.54
N PHE A 26 3.01 -3.16 -11.09
CA PHE A 26 4.24 -2.91 -10.31
C PHE A 26 5.27 -2.02 -11.03
N SER A 27 5.15 -1.78 -12.34
CA SER A 27 6.02 -0.86 -13.05
C SER A 27 5.60 0.61 -12.92
N LYS A 28 4.34 0.86 -12.52
CA LYS A 28 3.74 2.20 -12.45
C LYS A 28 3.27 2.59 -11.05
N THR A 29 3.03 1.60 -10.19
CA THR A 29 2.58 1.81 -8.82
C THR A 29 3.70 1.63 -7.81
N CYS A 30 3.56 2.24 -6.64
CA CYS A 30 4.43 1.96 -5.52
C CYS A 30 4.04 0.63 -4.87
N TYR A 31 5.02 -0.14 -4.41
CA TYR A 31 4.77 -1.44 -3.82
C TYR A 31 5.70 -1.74 -2.65
N MET A 32 5.22 -2.55 -1.71
CA MET A 32 6.02 -3.24 -0.71
C MET A 32 5.94 -4.74 -0.98
N TRP A 33 7.08 -5.43 -0.89
CA TRP A 33 7.19 -6.85 -1.24
C TRP A 33 7.82 -7.63 -0.09
N ARG A 34 7.50 -8.92 0.00
CA ARG A 34 7.98 -9.83 1.07
C ARG A 34 7.65 -9.35 2.49
N MET A 35 6.45 -8.81 2.66
CA MET A 35 5.98 -8.33 3.95
C MET A 35 5.80 -9.50 4.92
N LYS A 36 6.26 -9.29 6.14
CA LYS A 36 6.11 -10.19 7.27
C LYS A 36 5.68 -9.41 8.49
N VAL A 37 4.99 -10.07 9.41
CA VAL A 37 4.62 -9.51 10.71
C VAL A 37 5.33 -10.27 11.81
N ILE A 38 5.60 -9.57 12.90
CA ILE A 38 6.09 -10.19 14.12
C ILE A 38 4.86 -10.56 14.95
N ASP A 39 4.71 -11.85 15.26
CA ASP A 39 3.60 -12.31 16.08
C ASP A 39 3.83 -12.03 17.59
N GLY A 40 2.87 -12.43 18.43
CA GLY A 40 2.96 -12.24 19.89
C GLY A 40 4.10 -13.02 20.56
N LYS A 41 4.78 -13.91 19.83
CA LYS A 41 5.94 -14.69 20.30
C LYS A 41 7.26 -14.13 19.78
N GLY A 42 7.23 -13.07 18.96
CA GLY A 42 8.42 -12.50 18.33
C GLY A 42 8.82 -13.19 17.03
N GLU A 43 8.00 -14.12 16.50
CA GLU A 43 8.33 -14.86 15.29
C GLU A 43 7.90 -14.09 14.03
N SER A 44 8.74 -14.14 12.99
CA SER A 44 8.45 -13.51 11.70
C SER A 44 7.57 -14.42 10.85
N VAL A 45 6.29 -14.11 10.77
CA VAL A 45 5.29 -14.89 10.06
C VAL A 45 4.81 -14.18 8.80
N ASP A 46 4.34 -14.95 7.82
CA ASP A 46 3.78 -14.41 6.60
C ASP A 46 2.50 -13.64 6.88
N PHE A 47 2.38 -12.49 6.22
CA PHE A 47 1.23 -11.63 6.33
C PHE A 47 0.01 -12.25 5.61
N ASP A 48 -1.14 -12.33 6.29
CA ASP A 48 -2.41 -12.78 5.70
C ASP A 48 -3.27 -11.56 5.28
N PRO A 49 -3.41 -11.28 3.96
CA PRO A 49 -4.19 -10.15 3.45
C PRO A 49 -5.65 -10.16 3.89
N SER A 50 -6.21 -11.35 4.09
CA SER A 50 -7.63 -11.56 4.42
C SER A 50 -8.01 -10.95 5.77
N ARG A 51 -7.04 -10.80 6.68
CA ARG A 51 -7.25 -10.23 8.02
C ARG A 51 -7.25 -8.70 8.02
N ILE A 52 -6.66 -8.05 7.01
CA ILE A 52 -6.49 -6.59 6.94
C ILE A 52 -7.60 -5.95 6.11
N LEU A 53 -7.94 -6.55 4.96
CA LEU A 53 -9.00 -6.06 4.06
C LEU A 53 -10.37 -5.92 4.74
N ARG A 54 -10.57 -6.57 5.89
CA ARG A 54 -11.84 -6.55 6.60
C ARG A 54 -12.10 -5.31 7.43
N ASN A 55 -11.08 -4.56 7.90
CA ASN A 55 -11.30 -3.82 9.15
C ASN A 55 -11.05 -2.31 9.19
N LYS A 56 -10.13 -1.67 8.45
CA LYS A 56 -9.92 -0.21 8.55
C LYS A 56 -9.29 0.41 7.30
N GLN A 57 -10.10 1.10 6.51
CA GLN A 57 -9.60 2.07 5.52
C GLN A 57 -10.20 3.42 5.92
N ASP A 58 -9.37 4.32 6.41
CA ASP A 58 -9.83 5.66 6.85
C ASP A 58 -10.02 6.61 5.67
N ALA A 59 -9.42 6.29 4.53
CA ALA A 59 -9.55 7.01 3.27
C ALA A 59 -10.52 6.32 2.31
N THR A 60 -11.18 7.10 1.47
CA THR A 60 -11.92 6.55 0.32
C THR A 60 -10.94 5.94 -0.69
N LYS A 61 -11.38 4.90 -1.40
CA LYS A 61 -10.55 4.25 -2.44
C LYS A 61 -10.22 5.18 -3.61
N ASP A 62 -11.07 6.16 -3.86
CA ASP A 62 -10.85 7.18 -4.90
C ASP A 62 -9.73 8.16 -4.49
N CYS A 63 -9.42 8.25 -3.19
CA CYS A 63 -8.31 9.01 -2.63
C CYS A 63 -7.03 8.19 -2.53
N TYR A 64 -7.07 7.12 -1.74
CA TYR A 64 -5.91 6.29 -1.47
C TYR A 64 -6.35 4.85 -1.53
N ASP A 65 -5.67 4.09 -2.38
CA ASP A 65 -5.99 2.70 -2.59
C ASP A 65 -4.78 1.81 -2.29
N LEU A 66 -5.11 0.59 -1.90
CA LEU A 66 -4.15 -0.43 -1.55
C LEU A 66 -4.68 -1.79 -1.98
N GLU A 67 -3.90 -2.48 -2.80
CA GLU A 67 -4.23 -3.82 -3.29
C GLU A 67 -3.18 -4.80 -2.79
N PHE A 68 -3.62 -5.94 -2.25
CA PHE A 68 -2.73 -7.02 -1.83
C PHE A 68 -2.55 -8.04 -2.95
N GLU A 69 -1.30 -8.39 -3.22
CA GLU A 69 -0.94 -9.39 -4.21
C GLU A 69 0.00 -10.44 -3.63
N ARG A 70 -0.18 -11.70 -4.02
CA ARG A 70 0.74 -12.81 -3.70
C ARG A 70 1.79 -13.04 -4.79
N LYS A 71 1.75 -12.25 -5.87
CA LYS A 71 2.67 -12.33 -7.00
C LYS A 71 3.09 -10.91 -7.36
N VAL A 72 4.39 -10.71 -7.60
CA VAL A 72 4.94 -9.44 -8.09
C VAL A 72 5.66 -9.78 -9.38
N PHE A 73 5.33 -9.10 -10.49
CA PHE A 73 5.84 -9.43 -11.84
C PHE A 73 5.74 -10.93 -12.17
N GLN A 74 4.59 -11.54 -11.86
CA GLN A 74 4.31 -12.98 -12.07
C GLN A 74 5.20 -13.96 -11.25
N LYS A 75 6.10 -13.45 -10.40
CA LYS A 75 6.91 -14.28 -9.49
C LYS A 75 6.24 -14.36 -8.12
N PRO A 76 6.18 -15.55 -7.50
CA PRO A 76 5.70 -15.68 -6.12
C PRO A 76 6.68 -14.97 -5.20
N ILE A 77 6.24 -13.84 -4.65
CA ILE A 77 7.04 -12.94 -3.83
C ILE A 77 6.20 -12.68 -2.57
N GLY A 78 6.23 -13.63 -1.65
CA GLY A 78 5.59 -13.56 -0.33
C GLY A 78 4.23 -12.86 -0.31
N ALA A 79 3.93 -12.17 0.80
CA ALA A 79 2.87 -11.18 0.82
C ALA A 79 3.41 -9.85 0.28
N SER A 80 2.71 -9.26 -0.69
CA SER A 80 3.04 -7.96 -1.27
C SER A 80 1.80 -7.06 -1.32
N MET A 81 2.02 -5.76 -1.34
CA MET A 81 0.95 -4.78 -1.55
C MET A 81 1.41 -3.74 -2.57
N THR A 82 0.47 -3.24 -3.36
CA THR A 82 0.61 -1.99 -4.11
C THR A 82 -0.20 -0.91 -3.41
N PHE A 83 0.26 0.33 -3.46
CA PHE A 83 -0.41 1.46 -2.81
C PHE A 83 -0.16 2.75 -3.57
N GLY A 84 -1.10 3.69 -3.46
CA GLY A 84 -0.95 5.00 -4.06
C GLY A 84 -2.16 5.91 -3.89
N GLY A 85 -2.10 7.07 -4.54
CA GLY A 85 -3.12 8.12 -4.51
C GLY A 85 -2.88 9.14 -5.63
N PRO A 86 -3.71 10.19 -5.76
CA PRO A 86 -3.72 11.12 -6.89
C PRO A 86 -2.53 12.08 -6.94
N GLY A 87 -1.55 11.98 -6.02
CA GLY A 87 -0.37 12.85 -5.99
C GLY A 87 -0.68 14.31 -5.65
N GLY A 88 -1.88 14.57 -5.13
CA GLY A 88 -2.46 15.90 -4.92
C GLY A 88 -3.90 15.76 -4.41
N MET A 89 -4.78 16.69 -4.79
CA MET A 89 -6.19 16.69 -4.38
C MET A 89 -6.89 15.39 -4.77
N CYS A 90 -7.60 14.80 -3.81
CA CYS A 90 -8.55 13.73 -4.11
C CYS A 90 -9.73 14.26 -4.92
N PRO A 91 -10.31 13.40 -5.78
CA PRO A 91 -11.59 13.68 -6.41
C PRO A 91 -12.73 13.77 -5.39
#